data_AF-A0A972HCV0-F1
#
_entry.id   AF-A0A972HCV0-F1
#
_cell.length_a   1.000
_cell.length_b   1.000
_cell.length_c   1.000
_cell.angle_alpha   90.00
_cell.angle_beta   90.00
_cell.angle_gamma   90.00
#
_symmetry.space_group_name_H-M   'P 1'
#
loop_
_entity.id
_entity.type
_entity.pdbx_description
1 polymer ?
#
loop_
_entity_poly.entity_id
_entity_poly.type
_entity_poly.pdbx_seq_one_letter_code
_entity_poly.pdbx_strand_id
1 'polypeptide(L)'
;SFIEKHDRTEEAIVFAEAGEHEYAREIIKRAEEERKKILVVGGEEGFSERLVHYAISMAERMQHDIVALNVIPVGRRLFTFLNEKVKEELRKGAEEAVEAFRLSAKQRNINFEHMVKFGDFDRAIREAHKENKRISFVLTEPEHGSEKPSGAKKTSIPVFCLAQES
;
A
#
# COMPACT_ATOMS: atom_id res chain seq x y z
N SER A 1 8.83 -6.82 -5.89
CA SER A 1 9.25 -7.84 -6.88
C SER A 1 10.61 -8.40 -6.50
N PHE A 2 10.73 -9.73 -6.46
CA PHE A 2 12.00 -10.47 -6.38
C PHE A 2 13.01 -9.99 -7.43
N ILE A 3 12.52 -9.48 -8.57
CA ILE A 3 13.33 -9.00 -9.70
C ILE A 3 14.21 -7.81 -9.29
N GLU A 4 13.72 -6.64 -8.83
CA GLU A 4 14.72 -5.58 -8.46
C GLU A 4 15.55 -5.89 -7.19
N LYS A 5 15.11 -6.81 -6.30
CA LYS A 5 16.00 -7.23 -5.19
C LYS A 5 17.15 -8.08 -5.77
N HIS A 6 16.85 -8.91 -6.76
CA HIS A 6 17.85 -9.61 -7.56
C HIS A 6 18.69 -8.60 -8.35
N ASP A 7 18.08 -7.63 -9.05
CA ASP A 7 18.80 -6.63 -9.85
C ASP A 7 19.76 -5.82 -8.99
N ARG A 8 19.36 -5.32 -7.81
CA ARG A 8 20.27 -4.55 -6.94
C ARG A 8 21.33 -5.42 -6.28
N THR A 9 21.05 -6.71 -6.05
CA THR A 9 22.04 -7.66 -5.52
C THR A 9 23.04 -8.04 -6.61
N GLU A 10 22.58 -8.29 -7.83
CA GLU A 10 23.39 -8.53 -9.02
C GLU A 10 24.23 -7.30 -9.36
N GLU A 11 23.64 -6.11 -9.31
CA GLU A 11 24.34 -4.84 -9.48
C GLU A 11 25.46 -4.70 -8.43
N ALA A 12 25.15 -4.92 -7.15
CA ALA A 12 26.16 -4.91 -6.08
C ALA A 12 27.26 -5.97 -6.30
N ILE A 13 26.92 -7.17 -6.78
CA ILE A 13 27.89 -8.22 -7.12
C ILE A 13 28.80 -7.76 -8.27
N VAL A 14 28.26 -7.22 -9.35
CA VAL A 14 29.02 -6.72 -10.51
C VAL A 14 30.01 -5.65 -10.08
N PHE A 15 29.58 -4.68 -9.26
CA PHE A 15 30.48 -3.64 -8.74
C PHE A 15 31.54 -4.23 -7.79
N ALA A 16 31.19 -5.21 -6.96
CA ALA A 16 32.16 -5.88 -6.10
C ALA A 16 33.21 -6.65 -6.91
N GLU A 17 32.82 -7.34 -7.99
CA GLU A 17 33.73 -8.06 -8.89
C GLU A 17 34.66 -7.10 -9.66
N ALA A 18 34.19 -5.89 -9.97
CA ALA A 18 34.99 -4.83 -10.57
C ALA A 18 35.97 -4.14 -9.59
N GLY A 19 35.99 -4.52 -8.31
CA GLY A 19 36.83 -3.91 -7.27
C GLY A 19 36.22 -2.68 -6.59
N GLU A 20 35.02 -2.27 -7.00
CA GLU A 20 34.27 -1.12 -6.45
C GLU A 20 33.50 -1.51 -5.18
N HIS A 21 34.21 -2.05 -4.20
CA HIS A 21 33.61 -2.64 -2.99
C HIS A 21 32.85 -1.63 -2.11
N GLU A 22 33.26 -0.36 -2.10
CA GLU A 22 32.54 0.68 -1.34
C GLU A 22 31.17 0.98 -1.96
N TYR A 23 31.11 1.07 -3.29
CA TYR A 23 29.87 1.31 -4.02
C TYR A 23 28.90 0.14 -3.90
N ALA A 24 29.41 -1.10 -4.03
CA ALA A 24 28.63 -2.32 -3.79
C ALA A 24 28.00 -2.35 -2.39
N ARG A 25 28.76 -1.97 -1.35
CA ARG A 25 28.25 -1.86 0.02
C ARG A 25 27.17 -0.79 0.16
N GLU A 26 27.31 0.34 -0.53
CA GLU A 26 26.33 1.41 -0.50
C GLU A 26 25.00 0.99 -1.17
N ILE A 27 25.05 0.24 -2.27
CA ILE A 27 23.85 -0.32 -2.92
C ILE A 27 23.09 -1.24 -1.96
N ILE A 28 23.79 -2.17 -1.29
CA ILE A 28 23.16 -3.07 -0.32
C ILE A 28 22.59 -2.29 0.87
N LYS A 29 23.36 -1.35 1.42
CA LYS A 29 22.93 -0.52 2.54
C LYS A 29 21.65 0.28 2.22
N ARG A 30 21.60 0.93 1.06
CA ARG A 30 20.40 1.66 0.60
C ARG A 30 19.19 0.73 0.43
N ALA A 31 19.42 -0.48 -0.08
CA ALA A 31 18.35 -1.48 -0.22
C ALA A 31 17.84 -1.97 1.15
N GLU A 32 18.68 -2.07 2.17
CA GLU A 32 18.29 -2.42 3.53
C GLU A 32 17.54 -1.27 4.22
N GLU A 33 18.01 -0.03 4.04
CA GLU A 33 17.49 1.22 4.64
C GLU A 33 16.12 1.67 4.10
N GLU A 34 15.66 1.16 2.95
CA GLU A 34 14.31 1.45 2.47
C GLU A 34 13.26 1.13 3.57
N ARG A 35 12.33 2.04 3.85
CA ARG A 35 11.33 1.77 4.90
C ARG A 35 10.34 0.72 4.40
N LYS A 36 9.92 -0.16 5.31
CA LYS A 36 8.80 -1.07 5.04
C LYS A 36 7.52 -0.25 4.88
N LYS A 37 6.53 -0.79 4.17
CA LYS A 37 5.26 -0.09 3.89
C LYS A 37 4.08 -0.74 4.61
N ILE A 38 3.07 0.06 4.92
CA ILE A 38 1.74 -0.39 5.34
C ILE A 38 0.79 -0.08 4.20
N LEU A 39 0.10 -1.11 3.69
CA LEU A 39 -0.97 -0.94 2.72
C LEU A 39 -2.26 -0.64 3.48
N VAL A 40 -2.90 0.48 3.21
CA VAL A 40 -4.16 0.89 3.82
C VAL A 40 -5.23 0.89 2.74
N VAL A 41 -6.26 0.07 2.91
CA VAL A 41 -7.26 -0.18 1.87
C VAL A 41 -8.60 0.42 2.28
N GLY A 42 -9.08 1.36 1.47
CA GLY A 42 -10.37 2.02 1.59
C GLY A 42 -11.29 1.66 0.43
N GLY A 43 -12.58 1.96 0.59
CA GLY A 43 -13.60 1.78 -0.45
C GLY A 43 -13.65 2.95 -1.43
N GLU A 44 -14.77 3.10 -2.13
CA GLU A 44 -15.01 4.25 -3.01
C GLU A 44 -15.05 5.59 -2.25
N GLU A 45 -15.64 5.58 -1.05
CA GLU A 45 -15.84 6.77 -0.21
C GLU A 45 -14.56 7.29 0.47
N GLY A 46 -13.42 6.60 0.29
CA GLY A 46 -12.16 6.96 0.95
C GLY A 46 -11.85 6.11 2.17
N PHE A 47 -11.31 6.77 3.19
CA PHE A 47 -10.81 6.15 4.42
C PHE A 47 -11.49 6.82 5.61
N SER A 48 -12.00 6.04 6.55
CA SER A 48 -12.54 6.58 7.80
C SER A 48 -11.45 7.26 8.61
N GLU A 49 -11.82 8.30 9.36
CA GLU A 49 -10.89 8.99 10.28
C GLU A 49 -10.19 8.02 11.23
N ARG A 50 -10.92 6.96 11.64
CA ARG A 50 -10.41 5.93 12.52
C ARG A 50 -9.32 5.09 11.85
N LEU A 51 -9.53 4.68 10.60
CA LEU A 51 -8.53 3.95 9.82
C LEU A 51 -7.29 4.81 9.57
N VAL A 52 -7.49 6.07 9.18
CA VAL A 52 -6.42 7.07 9.00
C VAL A 52 -5.59 7.22 10.27
N HIS A 53 -6.24 7.53 11.40
CA HIS A 53 -5.56 7.75 12.68
C HIS A 53 -4.73 6.52 13.12
N TYR A 54 -5.31 5.33 12.96
CA TYR A 54 -4.63 4.08 13.29
C TYR A 54 -3.43 3.82 12.38
N ALA A 55 -3.59 4.01 11.06
CA ALA A 55 -2.53 3.82 10.08
C ALA A 55 -1.34 4.76 10.35
N ILE A 56 -1.60 6.04 10.60
CA ILE A 56 -0.58 7.03 10.94
C ILE A 56 0.17 6.63 12.22
N SER A 57 -0.56 6.30 13.29
CA SER A 57 0.03 5.91 14.57
C SER A 57 0.91 4.66 14.44
N MET A 58 0.46 3.68 13.64
CA MET A 58 1.19 2.45 13.40
C MET A 58 2.44 2.69 12.55
N ALA A 59 2.32 3.48 11.48
CA ALA A 59 3.42 3.83 10.59
C ALA A 59 4.52 4.62 11.32
N GLU A 60 4.15 5.61 12.15
CA GLU A 60 5.09 6.38 12.97
C GLU A 60 5.88 5.46 13.92
N ARG A 61 5.18 4.65 14.72
CA ARG A 61 5.80 3.76 15.72
C ARG A 61 6.72 2.71 15.08
N MET A 62 6.33 2.18 13.93
CA MET A 62 7.07 1.13 13.24
C MET A 62 8.10 1.68 12.24
N GLN A 63 8.18 3.00 12.07
CA GLN A 63 8.96 3.66 11.02
C GLN A 63 8.66 3.07 9.63
N HIS A 64 7.38 2.84 9.33
CA HIS A 64 6.93 2.40 8.02
C HIS A 64 6.38 3.58 7.21
N ASP A 65 6.42 3.45 5.89
CA ASP A 65 5.72 4.34 4.96
C ASP A 65 4.30 3.83 4.70
N ILE A 66 3.45 4.66 4.09
CA ILE A 66 2.05 4.32 3.81
C ILE A 66 1.80 4.28 2.31
N VAL A 67 1.13 3.22 1.87
CA VAL A 67 0.47 3.14 0.57
C VAL A 67 -1.02 3.09 0.82
N ALA A 68 -1.74 4.17 0.47
CA ALA A 68 -3.18 4.22 0.50
C ALA A 68 -3.75 3.66 -0.82
N LEU A 69 -4.72 2.77 -0.73
CA LEU A 69 -5.37 2.12 -1.86
C LEU A 69 -6.88 2.30 -1.76
N ASN A 70 -7.45 3.07 -2.67
CA ASN A 70 -8.89 3.08 -2.92
C ASN A 70 -9.25 1.96 -3.88
N VAL A 71 -10.19 1.10 -3.47
CA VAL A 71 -10.78 0.09 -4.34
C VAL A 71 -12.19 0.52 -4.71
N ILE A 72 -12.39 0.83 -6.00
CA ILE A 72 -13.69 1.20 -6.54
C ILE A 72 -14.35 -0.04 -7.14
N PRO A 73 -15.43 -0.56 -6.52
CA PRO A 73 -16.07 -1.78 -6.99
C PRO A 73 -16.76 -1.53 -8.33
N VAL A 74 -16.40 -2.34 -9.31
CA VAL A 74 -17.01 -2.30 -10.64
C VAL A 74 -17.40 -3.70 -11.03
N GLY A 75 -18.69 -3.90 -11.29
CA GLY A 75 -19.17 -5.19 -11.79
C GLY A 75 -18.46 -5.52 -13.12
N ARG A 76 -18.02 -6.78 -13.31
CA ARG A 76 -17.25 -7.19 -14.50
C ARG A 76 -17.88 -6.77 -15.83
N ARG A 77 -19.21 -6.78 -15.92
CA ARG A 77 -19.95 -6.34 -17.11
C ARG A 77 -19.91 -4.83 -17.30
N LEU A 78 -20.03 -4.06 -16.23
CA LEU A 78 -20.03 -2.59 -16.25
C LEU A 78 -18.61 -2.01 -16.46
N PHE A 79 -17.56 -2.73 -16.06
CA PHE A 79 -16.19 -2.26 -16.22
C PHE A 79 -15.78 -2.03 -17.68
N THR A 80 -16.27 -2.87 -18.60
CA THR A 80 -16.01 -2.71 -20.04
C THR A 80 -16.77 -1.54 -20.65
N PHE A 81 -17.85 -1.07 -20.00
CA PHE A 81 -18.65 0.07 -20.44
C PHE A 81 -18.30 1.38 -19.72
N LEU A 82 -17.48 1.32 -18.65
CA LEU A 82 -16.92 2.51 -18.03
C LEU A 82 -15.98 3.17 -19.01
N ASN A 83 -16.43 4.28 -19.61
CA ASN A 83 -15.58 5.11 -20.45
C ASN A 83 -14.44 5.72 -19.61
N GLU A 84 -13.32 6.03 -20.26
CA GLU A 84 -12.13 6.55 -19.56
C GLU A 84 -12.40 7.87 -18.83
N LYS A 85 -13.34 8.67 -19.31
CA LYS A 85 -13.73 9.92 -18.65
C LYS A 85 -14.32 9.68 -17.25
N VAL A 86 -15.22 8.71 -17.11
CA VAL A 86 -15.83 8.37 -15.81
C VAL A 86 -14.78 7.78 -14.87
N LYS A 87 -13.87 6.93 -15.37
CA LYS A 87 -12.76 6.42 -14.54
C LYS A 87 -11.88 7.56 -14.04
N GLU A 88 -11.61 8.56 -14.87
CA GLU A 88 -10.80 9.70 -14.49
C GLU A 88 -11.49 10.60 -13.46
N GLU A 89 -12.80 10.83 -13.61
CA GLU A 89 -13.60 11.54 -12.61
C GLU A 89 -13.59 10.83 -11.25
N LEU A 90 -13.70 9.50 -11.25
CA LEU A 90 -13.62 8.68 -10.04
C LEU A 90 -12.22 8.71 -9.40
N ARG A 91 -11.16 8.66 -10.21
CA ARG A 91 -9.78 8.81 -9.69
C ARG A 91 -9.57 10.18 -9.08
N LYS A 92 -10.05 11.23 -9.73
CA LYS A 92 -9.93 12.59 -9.22
C LYS A 92 -10.66 12.77 -7.89
N GLY A 93 -11.87 12.23 -7.77
CA GLY A 93 -12.61 12.24 -6.51
C GLY A 93 -11.87 11.50 -5.38
N ALA A 94 -11.29 10.34 -5.68
CA ALA A 94 -10.48 9.59 -4.72
C ALA A 94 -9.20 10.35 -4.31
N GLU A 95 -8.54 11.04 -5.24
CA GLU A 95 -7.37 11.87 -4.95
C GLU A 95 -7.73 13.04 -4.02
N GLU A 96 -8.85 13.71 -4.27
CA GLU A 96 -9.34 14.78 -3.38
C GLU A 96 -9.69 14.24 -1.98
N ALA A 97 -10.31 13.06 -1.90
CA ALA A 97 -10.68 12.43 -0.64
C ALA A 97 -9.47 11.99 0.22
N VAL A 98 -8.33 11.69 -0.40
CA VAL A 98 -7.14 11.21 0.32
C VAL A 98 -6.25 12.34 0.87
N GLU A 99 -6.46 13.59 0.45
CA GLU A 99 -5.52 14.68 0.78
C GLU A 99 -5.37 14.92 2.29
N ALA A 100 -6.44 14.80 3.08
CA ALA A 100 -6.35 14.90 4.53
C ALA A 100 -5.44 13.82 5.15
N PHE A 101 -5.48 12.61 4.59
CA PHE A 101 -4.61 11.51 5.00
C PHE A 101 -3.16 11.78 4.61
N ARG A 102 -2.92 12.22 3.36
CA ARG A 102 -1.60 12.61 2.86
C ARG A 102 -0.96 13.70 3.74
N LEU A 103 -1.71 14.74 4.08
CA LEU A 103 -1.24 15.82 4.96
C LEU A 103 -0.91 15.31 6.36
N SER A 104 -1.73 14.43 6.93
CA SER A 104 -1.49 13.82 8.24
C SER A 104 -0.21 12.97 8.26
N ALA A 105 0.06 12.22 7.18
CA ALA A 105 1.31 11.47 7.03
C ALA A 105 2.53 12.39 6.91
N LYS A 106 2.41 13.46 6.11
CA LYS A 106 3.47 14.46 5.94
C LYS A 106 3.85 15.14 7.25
N GLN A 107 2.87 15.49 8.08
CA GLN A 107 3.11 16.09 9.41
C GLN A 107 3.92 15.18 10.35
N ARG A 108 3.98 13.88 10.06
CA ARG A 108 4.67 12.85 10.86
C ARG A 108 5.93 12.32 10.18
N ASN A 109 6.39 12.93 9.08
CA ASN A 109 7.52 12.47 8.27
C ASN A 109 7.36 11.01 7.79
N ILE A 110 6.14 10.65 7.39
CA ILE A 110 5.81 9.35 6.80
C ILE A 110 5.68 9.55 5.29
N ASN A 111 6.40 8.78 4.48
CA ASN A 111 6.18 8.84 3.03
C ASN A 111 4.82 8.25 2.71
N PHE A 112 4.12 8.88 1.78
CA PHE A 112 2.73 8.57 1.47
C PHE A 112 2.52 8.48 -0.04
N GLU A 113 2.09 7.31 -0.48
CA GLU A 113 1.67 7.03 -1.86
C GLU A 113 0.17 6.74 -1.87
N HIS A 114 -0.51 7.14 -2.94
CA HIS A 114 -1.93 6.86 -3.14
C HIS A 114 -2.16 6.16 -4.48
N MET A 115 -3.04 5.17 -4.48
CA MET A 115 -3.39 4.38 -5.64
C MET A 115 -4.90 4.17 -5.69
N VAL A 116 -5.44 4.19 -6.91
CA VAL A 116 -6.84 3.86 -7.18
C VAL A 116 -6.88 2.62 -8.07
N LYS A 117 -7.59 1.58 -7.63
CA LYS A 117 -7.84 0.36 -8.39
C LYS A 117 -9.33 0.14 -8.56
N PHE A 118 -9.70 -0.36 -9.72
CA PHE A 118 -11.09 -0.69 -10.04
C PHE A 118 -11.26 -2.21 -10.05
N GLY A 119 -12.27 -2.71 -9.37
CA GLY A 119 -12.71 -4.10 -9.48
C GLY A 119 -12.90 -4.79 -8.14
N ASP A 120 -12.42 -6.03 -8.10
CA ASP A 120 -12.51 -6.91 -6.93
C ASP A 120 -11.46 -6.54 -5.87
N PHE A 121 -11.88 -6.53 -4.61
CA PHE A 121 -11.06 -6.09 -3.47
C PHE A 121 -9.81 -6.96 -3.27
N ASP A 122 -9.96 -8.29 -3.26
CA ASP A 122 -8.83 -9.20 -3.09
C ASP A 122 -7.84 -9.10 -4.25
N ARG A 123 -8.38 -8.95 -5.47
CA ARG A 123 -7.56 -8.74 -6.66
C ARG A 123 -6.77 -7.42 -6.56
N ALA A 124 -7.42 -6.33 -6.17
CA ALA A 124 -6.78 -5.03 -6.02
C ALA A 124 -5.65 -5.06 -4.98
N ILE A 125 -5.87 -5.74 -3.84
CA ILE A 125 -4.83 -5.92 -2.81
C ILE A 125 -3.65 -6.71 -3.37
N ARG A 126 -3.89 -7.83 -4.08
CA ARG A 126 -2.81 -8.62 -4.69
C ARG A 126 -2.02 -7.83 -5.73
N GLU A 127 -2.68 -7.02 -6.55
CA GLU A 127 -2.01 -6.16 -7.54
C GLU A 127 -1.19 -5.06 -6.85
N ALA A 128 -1.77 -4.36 -5.87
CA ALA A 128 -1.05 -3.37 -5.09
C ALA A 128 0.16 -3.96 -4.36
N HIS A 129 0.07 -5.19 -3.86
CA HIS A 129 1.19 -5.90 -3.26
C HIS A 129 2.30 -6.24 -4.26
N LYS A 130 1.96 -6.55 -5.52
CA LYS A 130 2.96 -6.81 -6.57
C LYS A 130 3.67 -5.52 -6.99
N GLU A 131 2.92 -4.43 -7.12
CA GLU A 131 3.40 -3.11 -7.53
C GLU A 131 4.23 -2.43 -6.44
N ASN A 132 3.88 -2.63 -5.17
CA ASN A 132 4.55 -2.01 -4.03
C ASN A 132 5.39 -3.00 -3.26
N LYS A 133 6.69 -2.69 -3.13
CA LYS A 133 7.62 -3.54 -2.39
C LYS A 133 7.52 -3.30 -0.90
N ARG A 134 7.96 -4.31 -0.14
CA ARG A 134 8.17 -4.23 1.32
C ARG A 134 6.90 -3.91 2.12
N ILE A 135 5.71 -4.21 1.60
CA ILE A 135 4.48 -4.18 2.39
C ILE A 135 4.60 -5.23 3.50
N SER A 136 4.48 -4.80 4.75
CA SER A 136 4.54 -5.67 5.92
C SER A 136 3.16 -5.92 6.53
N PHE A 137 2.22 -4.99 6.34
CA PHE A 137 0.89 -5.06 6.90
C PHE A 137 -0.14 -4.54 5.90
N VAL A 138 -1.34 -5.13 5.94
CA VAL A 138 -2.53 -4.61 5.26
C VAL A 138 -3.55 -4.21 6.32
N LEU A 139 -4.03 -2.98 6.22
CA LEU A 139 -5.09 -2.41 7.06
C LEU A 139 -6.32 -2.19 6.19
N THR A 140 -7.49 -2.57 6.69
CA THR A 140 -8.77 -2.41 5.97
C THR A 140 -9.82 -1.81 6.89
N GLU A 141 -10.89 -1.26 6.32
CA GLU A 141 -12.04 -0.91 7.13
C GLU A 141 -12.67 -2.16 7.79
N PRO A 142 -13.23 -2.06 9.01
CA PRO A 142 -13.76 -3.22 9.72
C PRO A 142 -14.90 -3.96 9.00
N GLU A 143 -15.63 -3.27 8.12
CA GLU A 143 -16.71 -3.83 7.30
C GLU A 143 -16.23 -4.61 6.07
N HIS A 144 -14.95 -4.46 5.71
CA HIS A 144 -14.30 -5.14 4.60
C HIS A 144 -13.47 -6.36 5.05
N GLY A 145 -13.45 -6.66 6.35
CA GLY A 145 -12.86 -7.88 6.89
C GLY A 145 -13.73 -9.11 6.64
N SER A 146 -13.12 -10.24 6.28
CA SER A 146 -13.79 -11.54 6.28
C SER A 146 -14.20 -11.91 7.71
N GLU A 147 -15.50 -12.21 7.89
CA GLU A 147 -16.22 -12.50 9.13
C GLU A 147 -16.82 -11.26 9.85
N LYS A 148 -18.14 -11.11 9.74
CA LYS A 148 -18.93 -10.30 10.68
C LYS A 148 -19.06 -11.10 11.98
N PRO A 149 -18.47 -10.67 13.11
CA PRO A 149 -18.86 -11.24 14.40
C PRO A 149 -20.24 -10.67 14.70
N SER A 150 -21.24 -11.55 14.73
CA SER A 150 -22.55 -11.24 15.28
C SER A 150 -22.39 -10.71 16.71
N GLY A 151 -22.56 -9.38 16.89
CA GLY A 151 -22.83 -8.78 18.19
C GLY A 151 -21.73 -7.94 18.88
N ALA A 152 -20.58 -7.62 18.28
CA ALA A 152 -19.55 -6.84 18.96
C ALA A 152 -19.61 -5.32 18.66
N LYS A 153 -20.00 -4.52 19.66
CA LYS A 153 -20.03 -3.03 19.65
C LYS A 153 -18.65 -2.33 19.59
N LYS A 154 -17.58 -3.04 19.20
CA LYS A 154 -16.24 -2.47 18.94
C LYS A 154 -15.62 -3.21 17.76
N THR A 155 -15.78 -2.68 16.57
CA THR A 155 -15.24 -3.27 15.34
C THR A 155 -13.75 -2.94 15.23
N SER A 156 -12.83 -3.76 15.74
CA SER A 156 -11.37 -3.52 15.61
C SER A 156 -10.96 -3.37 14.14
N ILE A 157 -9.95 -2.53 13.84
CA ILE A 157 -9.39 -2.45 12.48
C ILE A 157 -8.66 -3.77 12.19
N PRO A 158 -9.04 -4.52 11.14
CA PRO A 158 -8.35 -5.74 10.76
C PRO A 158 -6.92 -5.42 10.29
N VAL A 159 -5.96 -6.19 10.82
CA VAL A 159 -4.55 -6.15 10.43
C VAL A 159 -4.18 -7.53 9.88
N PHE A 160 -3.77 -7.58 8.62
CA PHE A 160 -3.30 -8.80 8.00
C PHE A 160 -1.78 -8.72 7.79
N CYS A 161 -1.09 -9.80 8.15
CA CYS A 161 0.28 -10.03 7.72
C CYS A 161 0.21 -10.90 6.47
N LEU A 162 0.74 -10.41 5.34
CA LEU A 162 0.84 -11.24 4.14
C LEU A 162 2.02 -12.20 4.33
N ALA A 163 1.74 -13.50 4.37
CA ALA A 163 2.79 -14.51 4.36
C ALA A 163 3.55 -14.42 3.03
N GLN A 164 4.88 -14.50 3.08
CA GLN A 164 5.66 -14.65 1.86
C GLN A 164 5.42 -16.06 1.32
N GLU A 165 4.76 -16.19 0.18
CA GLU A 165 4.78 -17.47 -0.55
C GLU A 165 6.25 -17.77 -0.90
N SER A 166 6.70 -18.93 -0.41
CA SER A 166 8.07 -19.43 -0.52
C SER A 166 8.35 -19.97 -1.91
#